data_AF-A0A1R1BSQ2-F1
#
_entry.id   AF-A0A1R1BSQ2-F1
#
_cell.length_a   1.000
_cell.length_b   1.000
_cell.length_c   1.000
_cell.angle_alpha   90.00
_cell.angle_beta   90.00
_cell.angle_gamma   90.00
#
_symmetry.space_group_name_H-M   'P 1'
#
loop_
_entity.id
_entity.type
_entity.pdbx_description
1 polymer ?
#
loop_
_entity_poly.entity_id
_entity_poly.type
_entity_poly.pdbx_seq_one_letter_code
_entity_poly.pdbx_strand_id
1 'polypeptide(L)'
;MSTKLVVSIRPFQRTTYAYEKLQVCSRCGQYTCLWEDECTACGRGTLNSVQEKATSRVKRRIARDLFITILFGAAATYFGETIDQTMAAASVSLLLLALLIFMQKRSFEVEQQRELKRTLQQDEELIRQGINRNWALVAEARKQDEALAYEMLREIGSLVYNDRIRLQQVALLQSFVLRSDMDLQLKPLLLRSFERLLAEYIGEIARLKPDLIREDAIRYIATYEVNILQLHNGIQILTAVAAAAVRKSKYIELFPSLITRYARFMPKDRFMRLYHTIERYPSKARGGLAESVGRVYNEKYRDQYADVQL
;
A
#
# COMPACT_ATOMS: atom_id res chain seq x y z
N MET A 1 12.10 16.78 25.09
CA MET A 1 11.75 16.84 23.65
C MET A 1 12.91 16.21 22.89
N SER A 2 12.70 15.06 22.24
CA SER A 2 13.74 14.51 21.36
C SER A 2 13.87 15.42 20.13
N THR A 3 15.09 15.80 19.81
CA THR A 3 15.41 16.53 18.58
C THR A 3 15.00 15.64 17.40
N LYS A 4 14.03 16.09 16.60
CA LYS A 4 13.61 15.39 15.39
C LYS A 4 14.77 15.36 14.39
N LEU A 5 14.97 14.21 13.75
CA LEU A 5 16.04 13.97 12.78
C LEU A 5 15.62 14.42 11.37
N VAL A 6 16.51 15.09 10.66
CA VAL A 6 16.31 15.38 9.24
C VAL A 6 16.77 14.18 8.43
N VAL A 7 15.85 13.53 7.73
CA VAL A 7 16.12 12.30 6.97
C VAL A 7 15.70 12.44 5.51
N SER A 8 16.30 11.61 4.65
CA SER A 8 15.90 11.43 3.25
C SER A 8 15.40 10.00 3.08
N ILE A 9 14.12 9.87 2.75
CA ILE A 9 13.45 8.57 2.58
C ILE A 9 13.30 8.30 1.08
N ARG A 10 13.69 7.11 0.63
CA ARG A 10 13.51 6.66 -0.76
C ARG A 10 12.03 6.67 -1.14
N PRO A 11 11.68 7.02 -2.39
CA PRO A 11 10.31 6.96 -2.87
C PRO A 11 9.79 5.52 -2.78
N PHE A 12 8.53 5.33 -2.38
CA PHE A 12 7.96 4.00 -2.25
C PHE A 12 7.55 3.45 -3.61
N GLN A 13 8.10 2.29 -3.98
CA GLN A 13 7.66 1.59 -5.18
C GLN A 13 6.30 0.95 -4.93
N ARG A 14 5.26 1.48 -5.59
CA ARG A 14 3.89 0.98 -5.49
C ARG A 14 3.70 -0.16 -6.49
N THR A 15 3.36 -1.33 -5.98
CA THR A 15 3.00 -2.50 -6.79
C THR A 15 1.49 -2.63 -6.88
N THR A 16 1.00 -3.25 -7.95
CA THR A 16 -0.45 -3.51 -8.10
C THR A 16 -0.85 -4.63 -7.17
N TYR A 17 0.01 -5.64 -7.06
CA TYR A 17 -0.19 -6.77 -6.17
C TYR A 17 0.95 -6.87 -5.15
N ALA A 18 0.61 -7.28 -3.93
CA ALA A 18 1.59 -7.45 -2.85
C ALA A 18 2.69 -8.45 -3.23
N TYR A 19 2.32 -9.57 -3.88
CA TYR A 19 3.27 -10.64 -4.23
C TYR A 19 4.37 -10.21 -5.22
N GLU A 20 4.22 -9.09 -5.92
CA GLU A 20 5.25 -8.56 -6.84
C GLU A 20 6.52 -8.14 -6.07
N LYS A 21 6.39 -7.81 -4.78
CA LYS A 21 7.51 -7.47 -3.90
C LYS A 21 8.21 -8.68 -3.31
N LEU A 22 7.62 -9.86 -3.42
CA LEU A 22 8.25 -11.09 -2.95
C LEU A 22 9.30 -11.52 -3.96
N GLN A 23 10.51 -11.72 -3.45
CA GLN A 23 11.63 -12.31 -4.15
C GLN A 23 12.03 -13.60 -3.44
N VAL A 24 12.62 -14.51 -4.21
CA VAL A 24 13.07 -15.81 -3.72
C VAL A 24 14.45 -16.12 -4.25
N CYS A 25 15.33 -16.55 -3.36
CA CYS A 25 16.67 -16.97 -3.74
C CYS A 25 16.63 -18.32 -4.46
N SER A 26 17.18 -18.39 -5.65
CA SER A 26 17.23 -19.64 -6.43
C SER A 26 18.13 -20.72 -5.81
N ARG A 27 19.09 -20.33 -4.95
CA ARG A 27 20.04 -21.26 -4.32
C ARG A 27 19.54 -21.83 -3.00
N CYS A 28 19.14 -20.98 -2.04
CA CYS A 28 18.71 -21.43 -0.72
C CYS A 28 17.19 -21.53 -0.57
N GLY A 29 16.41 -21.04 -1.55
CA GLY A 29 14.94 -21.05 -1.48
C GLY A 29 14.33 -20.04 -0.50
N GLN A 30 15.16 -19.20 0.15
CA GLN A 30 14.69 -18.21 1.11
C GLN A 30 13.94 -17.08 0.42
N TYR A 31 12.82 -16.66 1.02
CA TYR A 31 12.04 -15.52 0.58
C TYR A 31 12.50 -14.22 1.24
N THR A 32 12.45 -13.12 0.49
CA THR A 32 12.67 -11.76 0.98
C THR A 32 11.69 -10.79 0.31
N CYS A 33 11.43 -9.68 0.98
CA CYS A 33 10.64 -8.56 0.47
C CYS A 33 11.42 -7.23 0.47
N LEU A 34 12.70 -7.29 0.84
CA LEU A 34 13.59 -6.14 0.85
C LEU A 34 14.22 -5.99 -0.54
N TRP A 35 14.62 -4.76 -0.89
CA TRP A 35 15.20 -4.40 -2.20
C TRP A 35 16.69 -4.73 -2.33
N GLU A 36 17.22 -5.61 -1.47
CA GLU A 36 18.64 -5.96 -1.50
C GLU A 36 18.96 -6.81 -2.73
N ASP A 37 20.12 -6.59 -3.34
CA ASP A 37 20.56 -7.37 -4.50
C ASP A 37 21.02 -8.78 -4.12
N GLU A 38 21.46 -8.95 -2.87
CA GLU A 38 21.99 -10.20 -2.34
C GLU A 38 21.04 -10.86 -1.35
N CYS A 39 21.02 -12.20 -1.35
CA CYS A 39 20.24 -12.94 -0.37
C CYS A 39 20.84 -12.83 1.03
N THR A 40 20.11 -12.25 1.98
CA THR A 40 20.48 -12.14 3.41
C THR A 40 20.76 -13.47 4.13
N ALA A 41 20.43 -14.61 3.52
CA ALA A 41 20.68 -15.94 4.06
C ALA A 41 21.97 -16.58 3.52
N CYS A 42 22.28 -16.42 2.24
CA CYS A 42 23.42 -17.10 1.61
C CYS A 42 24.45 -16.16 0.96
N GLY A 43 24.23 -14.84 1.01
CA GLY A 43 25.13 -13.82 0.47
C GLY A 43 25.35 -13.90 -1.04
N ARG A 44 24.33 -14.33 -1.81
CA ARG A 44 24.45 -14.46 -3.27
C ARG A 44 23.41 -13.62 -3.98
N GLY A 45 23.81 -12.95 -5.06
CA GLY A 45 22.97 -12.20 -5.97
C GLY A 45 22.15 -13.08 -6.90
N THR A 46 21.29 -13.93 -6.33
CA THR A 46 20.44 -14.87 -7.08
C THR A 46 18.98 -14.76 -6.66
N LEU A 47 18.53 -13.53 -6.38
CA LEU A 47 17.15 -13.21 -6.04
C LEU A 47 16.33 -13.00 -7.31
N ASN A 48 15.26 -13.78 -7.46
CA ASN A 48 14.33 -13.67 -8.57
C ASN A 48 12.93 -13.35 -8.03
N SER A 49 12.10 -12.68 -8.82
CA SER A 49 10.71 -12.47 -8.41
C SER A 49 9.96 -13.81 -8.33
N VAL A 50 8.97 -13.92 -7.43
CA VAL A 50 8.15 -15.14 -7.34
C VAL A 50 7.40 -15.41 -8.66
N GLN A 51 7.03 -14.36 -9.38
CA GLN A 51 6.41 -14.45 -10.70
C GLN A 51 7.38 -15.03 -11.75
N GLU A 52 8.65 -14.63 -11.75
CA GLU A 52 9.68 -15.24 -12.62
C GLU A 52 9.91 -16.71 -12.29
N LYS A 53 9.92 -17.07 -11.00
CA LYS A 53 10.01 -18.48 -10.59
C LYS A 53 8.81 -19.28 -11.12
N ALA A 54 7.59 -18.75 -10.98
CA ALA A 54 6.38 -19.42 -11.50
C ALA A 54 6.39 -19.53 -13.03
N THR A 55 6.73 -18.47 -13.76
CA THR A 55 6.82 -18.50 -15.23
C THR A 55 7.88 -19.48 -15.72
N SER A 56 9.04 -19.53 -15.07
CA SER A 56 10.11 -20.46 -15.45
C SER A 56 9.66 -21.93 -15.28
N ARG A 57 8.87 -22.23 -14.24
CA ARG A 57 8.28 -23.58 -14.03
C ARG A 57 7.29 -23.94 -15.12
N VAL A 58 6.40 -23.02 -15.50
CA VAL A 58 5.43 -23.24 -16.59
C VAL A 58 6.15 -23.42 -17.93
N LYS A 59 7.13 -22.57 -18.26
CA LYS A 59 7.94 -22.69 -19.49
C LYS A 59 8.67 -24.03 -19.56
N ARG A 60 9.26 -24.51 -18.45
CA ARG A 60 9.91 -25.82 -18.38
C ARG A 60 8.92 -26.97 -18.57
N ARG A 61 7.71 -26.87 -18.00
CA ARG A 61 6.65 -27.86 -18.21
C ARG A 61 6.23 -27.92 -19.68
N ILE A 62 5.97 -26.77 -20.29
CA ILE A 62 5.66 -26.63 -21.72
C ILE A 62 6.76 -27.23 -22.60
N ALA A 63 8.03 -26.88 -22.34
CA ALA A 63 9.17 -27.40 -23.11
C ALA A 63 9.31 -28.92 -22.98
N ARG A 64 9.10 -29.47 -21.77
CA ARG A 64 9.10 -30.92 -21.53
C ARG A 64 7.97 -31.61 -22.28
N ASP A 65 6.76 -31.06 -22.21
CA ASP A 65 5.59 -31.67 -22.86
C ASP A 65 5.76 -31.62 -24.39
N LEU A 66 6.28 -30.52 -24.96
CA LEU A 66 6.66 -30.43 -26.38
C LEU A 66 7.73 -31.46 -26.76
N PHE A 67 8.77 -31.60 -25.95
CA PHE A 67 9.84 -32.57 -26.19
C PHE A 67 9.30 -34.01 -26.22
N ILE A 68 8.40 -34.36 -25.29
CA ILE A 68 7.73 -35.67 -25.25
C ILE A 68 6.89 -35.88 -26.51
N THR A 69 6.11 -34.88 -26.95
CA THR A 69 5.30 -35.00 -28.18
C THR A 69 6.17 -35.18 -29.43
N ILE A 70 7.28 -34.46 -29.54
CA ILE A 70 8.23 -34.62 -30.65
C ILE A 70 8.85 -36.02 -30.63
N LEU A 71 9.22 -36.52 -29.45
CA LEU A 71 9.81 -37.85 -29.29
C LEU A 71 8.82 -38.96 -29.69
N PHE A 72 7.55 -38.85 -29.30
CA PHE A 72 6.51 -39.77 -29.74
C PHE A 72 6.24 -39.69 -31.25
N GLY A 73 6.23 -38.49 -31.84
CA GLY A 73 6.08 -38.32 -33.29
C GLY A 73 7.27 -38.92 -34.07
N ALA A 74 8.49 -38.76 -33.56
CA ALA A 74 9.69 -39.38 -34.13
C ALA A 74 9.65 -40.90 -34.02
N ALA A 75 9.21 -41.45 -32.89
CA ALA A 75 9.03 -42.89 -32.72
C ALA A 75 7.96 -43.45 -33.67
N ALA A 76 6.80 -42.79 -33.78
CA ALA A 76 5.71 -43.23 -34.65
C ALA A 76 6.10 -43.22 -36.14
N THR A 77 6.91 -42.25 -36.56
CA THR A 77 7.44 -42.19 -37.93
C THR A 77 8.54 -43.23 -38.18
N TYR A 78 9.36 -43.55 -37.19
CA TYR A 78 10.40 -44.58 -37.29
C TYR A 78 9.83 -46.01 -37.40
N PHE A 79 8.75 -46.32 -36.68
CA PHE A 79 8.12 -47.65 -36.69
C PHE A 79 7.13 -47.88 -37.85
N GLY A 80 6.99 -46.93 -38.79
CA GLY A 80 6.14 -47.14 -39.96
C GLY A 80 6.79 -48.10 -40.96
N GLU A 81 6.09 -49.19 -41.31
CA GLU A 81 6.61 -50.21 -42.22
C GLU A 81 6.51 -49.81 -43.70
N THR A 82 5.54 -48.95 -44.05
CA THR A 82 5.31 -48.49 -45.42
C THR A 82 5.42 -46.97 -45.55
N ILE A 83 5.79 -46.49 -46.75
CA ILE A 83 5.92 -45.05 -47.04
C ILE A 83 4.62 -44.31 -46.72
N ASP A 84 3.46 -44.87 -47.11
CA ASP A 84 2.15 -44.28 -46.83
C ASP A 84 1.87 -44.16 -45.32
N GLN A 85 2.23 -45.16 -44.52
CA GLN A 85 2.09 -45.14 -43.06
C GLN A 85 3.00 -44.09 -42.42
N THR A 86 4.26 -43.97 -42.88
CA THR A 86 5.19 -42.96 -42.36
C THR A 86 4.73 -41.53 -42.67
N MET A 87 4.21 -41.27 -43.88
CA MET A 87 3.67 -39.95 -44.27
C MET A 87 2.41 -39.60 -43.48
N ALA A 88 1.51 -40.57 -43.28
CA ALA A 88 0.34 -40.39 -42.43
C ALA A 88 0.74 -40.10 -40.98
N ALA A 89 1.69 -40.85 -40.40
CA ALA A 89 2.18 -40.64 -39.04
C ALA A 89 2.85 -39.26 -38.87
N ALA A 90 3.64 -38.83 -39.85
CA ALA A 90 4.30 -37.52 -39.85
C ALA A 90 3.30 -36.37 -39.89
N SER A 91 2.30 -36.43 -40.78
CA SER A 91 1.28 -35.38 -40.90
C SER A 91 0.43 -35.26 -39.63
N VAL A 92 0.00 -36.37 -39.04
CA VAL A 92 -0.75 -36.40 -37.78
C VAL A 92 0.08 -35.84 -36.63
N SER A 93 1.36 -36.24 -36.52
CA SER A 93 2.26 -35.74 -35.47
C SER A 93 2.46 -34.22 -35.57
N LEU A 94 2.59 -33.69 -36.80
CA LEU A 94 2.77 -32.26 -37.04
C LEU A 94 1.50 -31.46 -36.71
N LEU A 95 0.32 -31.99 -37.06
CA LEU A 95 -0.98 -31.41 -36.67
C LEU A 95 -1.16 -31.39 -35.15
N LEU A 96 -0.86 -32.49 -34.45
CA LEU A 96 -0.93 -32.56 -32.99
C LEU A 96 0.03 -31.58 -32.32
N LEU A 97 1.26 -31.45 -32.83
CA LEU A 97 2.24 -30.49 -32.34
C LEU A 97 1.74 -29.04 -32.50
N ALA A 98 1.20 -28.70 -33.67
CA ALA A 98 0.66 -27.37 -33.93
C ALA A 98 -0.52 -27.05 -32.99
N LEU A 99 -1.42 -28.02 -32.78
CA LEU A 99 -2.55 -27.89 -31.86
C LEU A 99 -2.07 -27.70 -30.42
N LEU A 100 -1.07 -28.46 -29.97
CA LEU A 100 -0.49 -28.35 -28.63
C LEU A 100 0.12 -26.95 -28.41
N ILE A 101 0.92 -26.46 -29.36
CA ILE A 101 1.52 -25.12 -29.29
C ILE A 101 0.43 -24.05 -29.20
N PHE A 102 -0.63 -24.17 -30.01
CA PHE A 102 -1.76 -23.24 -29.98
C PHE A 102 -2.48 -23.25 -28.62
N MET A 103 -2.77 -24.43 -28.09
CA MET A 103 -3.41 -24.58 -26.77
C MET A 103 -2.55 -24.01 -25.65
N GLN A 104 -1.25 -24.33 -25.62
CA GLN A 104 -0.30 -23.85 -24.60
C GLN A 104 -0.12 -22.34 -24.64
N LYS A 105 -0.05 -21.73 -25.84
CA LYS A 105 0.00 -20.26 -25.97
C LYS A 105 -1.24 -19.61 -25.38
N ARG A 106 -2.42 -20.19 -25.61
CA ARG A 106 -3.69 -19.66 -25.10
C ARG A 106 -3.86 -19.88 -23.59
N SER A 107 -3.36 -20.99 -23.05
CA SER A 107 -3.47 -21.31 -21.61
C SER A 107 -2.33 -20.74 -20.76
N PHE A 108 -1.26 -20.21 -21.36
CA PHE A 108 -0.04 -19.80 -20.66
C PHE A 108 -0.30 -18.86 -19.48
N GLU A 109 -1.07 -17.78 -19.68
CA GLU A 109 -1.34 -16.80 -18.62
C GLU A 109 -2.14 -17.41 -17.47
N VAL A 110 -3.10 -18.29 -17.79
CA VAL A 110 -3.94 -18.99 -16.81
C VAL A 110 -3.10 -19.98 -16.01
N GLU A 111 -2.22 -20.74 -16.68
CA GLU A 111 -1.31 -21.68 -16.03
C GLU A 111 -0.28 -20.96 -15.15
N GLN A 112 0.25 -19.81 -15.60
CA GLN A 112 1.13 -18.97 -14.81
C GLN A 112 0.47 -18.52 -13.51
N GLN A 113 -0.77 -18.01 -13.56
CA GLN A 113 -1.49 -17.60 -12.36
C GLN A 113 -1.80 -18.77 -11.43
N ARG A 114 -2.17 -19.93 -12.00
CA ARG A 114 -2.41 -21.16 -11.21
C ARG A 114 -1.15 -21.64 -10.51
N GLU A 115 -0.02 -21.70 -11.22
CA GLU A 115 1.26 -22.13 -10.66
C GLU A 115 1.79 -21.12 -9.62
N LEU A 116 1.59 -19.82 -9.84
CA LEU A 116 1.90 -18.78 -8.87
C LEU A 116 1.10 -18.98 -7.58
N LYS A 117 -0.23 -19.13 -7.69
CA LYS A 117 -1.10 -19.39 -6.53
C LYS A 117 -0.67 -20.64 -5.78
N ARG A 118 -0.39 -21.73 -6.51
CA ARG A 118 0.07 -22.99 -5.92
C ARG A 118 1.39 -22.82 -5.18
N THR A 119 2.36 -22.11 -5.77
CA THR A 119 3.65 -21.85 -5.14
C THR A 119 3.49 -21.03 -3.86
N LEU A 120 2.66 -19.98 -3.88
CA LEU A 120 2.40 -19.16 -2.69
C LEU A 120 1.73 -19.96 -1.56
N GLN A 121 0.83 -20.88 -1.88
CA GLN A 121 0.18 -21.75 -0.90
C GLN A 121 1.12 -22.82 -0.34
N GLN A 122 1.95 -23.43 -1.18
CA GLN A 122 2.90 -24.45 -0.76
C GLN A 122 4.02 -23.87 0.09
N ASP A 123 4.50 -22.67 -0.28
CA ASP A 123 5.63 -22.03 0.37
C ASP A 123 5.19 -21.02 1.45
N GLU A 124 3.93 -21.06 1.93
CA GLU A 124 3.39 -20.09 2.90
C GLU A 124 4.28 -19.96 4.15
N GLU A 125 4.71 -21.09 4.71
CA GLU A 125 5.53 -21.12 5.91
C GLU A 125 6.96 -20.60 5.64
N LEU A 126 7.53 -20.91 4.48
CA LEU A 126 8.83 -20.38 4.06
C LEU A 126 8.77 -18.86 3.86
N ILE A 127 7.67 -18.36 3.31
CA ILE A 127 7.41 -16.91 3.15
C ILE A 127 7.32 -16.26 4.54
N ARG A 128 6.57 -16.85 5.47
CA ARG A 128 6.45 -16.37 6.86
C ARG A 128 7.82 -16.31 7.54
N GLN A 129 8.63 -17.35 7.42
CA GLN A 129 9.99 -17.40 7.97
C GLN A 129 10.91 -16.35 7.33
N GLY A 130 10.82 -16.16 6.01
CA GLY A 130 11.55 -15.11 5.29
C GLY A 130 11.19 -13.71 5.79
N ILE A 131 9.91 -13.43 5.97
CA ILE A 131 9.43 -12.14 6.50
C ILE A 131 9.90 -11.93 7.95
N ASN A 132 9.84 -12.96 8.80
CA ASN A 132 10.32 -12.87 10.18
C ASN A 132 11.83 -12.59 10.23
N ARG A 133 12.61 -13.17 9.33
CA ARG A 133 14.05 -12.87 9.18
C ARG A 133 14.27 -11.42 8.76
N ASN A 134 13.51 -10.93 7.78
CA ASN A 134 13.58 -9.52 7.37
C ASN A 134 13.22 -8.57 8.52
N TRP A 135 12.25 -8.94 9.36
CA TRP A 135 11.92 -8.17 10.55
C TRP A 135 13.04 -8.18 11.61
N ALA A 136 13.79 -9.28 11.75
CA ALA A 136 14.98 -9.30 12.60
C ALA A 136 16.08 -8.35 12.08
N LEU A 137 16.24 -8.23 10.76
CA LEU A 137 17.19 -7.29 10.15
C LEU A 137 16.81 -5.83 10.40
N VAL A 138 15.51 -5.51 10.46
CA VAL A 138 15.05 -4.16 10.86
C VAL A 138 15.56 -3.78 12.25
N ALA A 139 15.55 -4.71 13.19
CA ALA A 139 15.99 -4.44 14.56
C ALA A 139 17.48 -4.08 14.61
N GLU A 140 18.29 -4.67 13.73
CA GLU A 140 19.71 -4.33 13.60
C GLU A 140 19.91 -3.01 12.85
N ALA A 141 19.21 -2.83 11.71
CA ALA A 141 19.25 -1.59 10.94
C ALA A 141 18.85 -0.39 11.78
N ARG A 142 17.85 -0.53 12.67
CA ARG A 142 17.37 0.54 13.55
C ARG A 142 18.45 1.10 14.48
N LYS A 143 19.43 0.28 14.90
CA LYS A 143 20.54 0.75 15.75
C LYS A 143 21.52 1.63 14.99
N GLN A 144 21.62 1.42 13.68
CA GLN A 144 22.60 2.08 12.81
C GLN A 144 21.97 3.29 12.10
N ASP A 145 20.78 3.10 11.52
CA ASP A 145 20.04 4.10 10.76
C ASP A 145 18.51 3.88 10.92
N GLU A 146 17.85 4.82 11.61
CA GLU A 146 16.40 4.80 11.78
C GLU A 146 15.64 4.97 10.45
N ALA A 147 16.18 5.73 9.50
CA ALA A 147 15.53 5.96 8.21
C ALA A 147 15.51 4.68 7.37
N LEU A 148 16.64 3.97 7.32
CA LEU A 148 16.73 2.65 6.69
C LEU A 148 15.74 1.67 7.32
N ALA A 149 15.68 1.63 8.66
CA ALA A 149 14.74 0.76 9.37
C ALA A 149 13.28 1.08 9.02
N TYR A 150 12.94 2.36 8.89
CA TYR A 150 11.61 2.78 8.44
C TYR A 150 11.31 2.29 7.01
N GLU A 151 12.26 2.44 6.09
CA GLU A 151 12.10 1.97 4.70
C GLU A 151 11.88 0.45 4.63
N MET A 152 12.67 -0.32 5.39
CA MET A 152 12.53 -1.77 5.46
C MET A 152 11.16 -2.17 6.03
N LEU A 153 10.72 -1.52 7.10
CA LEU A 153 9.38 -1.74 7.66
C LEU A 153 8.27 -1.37 6.67
N ARG A 154 8.46 -0.31 5.88
CA ARG A 154 7.51 0.10 4.82
C ARG A 154 7.34 -0.98 3.77
N GLU A 155 8.41 -1.67 3.39
CA GLU A 155 8.31 -2.81 2.48
C GLU A 155 7.65 -4.02 3.13
N ILE A 156 8.04 -4.39 4.35
CA ILE A 156 7.42 -5.50 5.08
C ILE A 156 5.91 -5.26 5.29
N GLY A 157 5.54 -4.04 5.69
CA GLY A 157 4.15 -3.64 5.95
C GLY A 157 3.26 -3.61 4.70
N SER A 158 3.86 -3.64 3.50
CA SER A 158 3.12 -3.77 2.24
C SER A 158 2.66 -5.20 1.97
N LEU A 159 3.33 -6.20 2.56
CA LEU A 159 2.97 -7.61 2.48
C LEU A 159 2.13 -8.06 3.68
N VAL A 160 2.47 -7.60 4.88
CA VAL A 160 1.86 -8.08 6.12
C VAL A 160 1.07 -6.99 6.82
N TYR A 161 -0.23 -7.23 6.97
CA TYR A 161 -1.10 -6.42 7.81
C TYR A 161 -0.90 -6.80 9.28
N ASN A 162 -0.01 -6.08 9.99
CA ASN A 162 0.21 -6.28 11.42
C ASN A 162 0.33 -4.94 12.14
N ASP A 163 -0.52 -4.74 13.15
CA ASP A 163 -0.58 -3.51 13.94
C ASP A 163 0.73 -3.22 14.69
N ARG A 164 1.50 -4.25 15.08
CA ARG A 164 2.81 -4.07 15.72
C ARG A 164 3.83 -3.43 14.78
N ILE A 165 3.88 -3.88 13.52
CA ILE A 165 4.79 -3.34 12.50
C ILE A 165 4.43 -1.88 12.22
N ARG A 166 3.14 -1.57 12.12
CA ARG A 166 2.64 -0.21 11.88
C ARG A 166 2.92 0.73 13.05
N LEU A 167 2.77 0.25 14.27
CA LEU A 167 3.12 1.03 15.46
C LEU A 167 4.61 1.37 15.45
N GLN A 168 5.49 0.42 15.09
CA GLN A 168 6.92 0.69 14.91
C GLN A 168 7.18 1.72 13.81
N GLN A 169 6.49 1.62 12.67
CA GLN A 169 6.60 2.61 11.58
C GLN A 169 6.19 4.01 12.03
N VAL A 170 5.07 4.13 12.73
CA VAL A 170 4.57 5.41 13.25
C VAL A 170 5.52 5.96 14.30
N ALA A 171 6.09 5.12 15.16
CA ALA A 171 7.09 5.54 16.14
C ALA A 171 8.36 6.11 15.49
N LEU A 172 8.85 5.50 14.41
CA LEU A 172 9.98 6.04 13.63
C LEU A 172 9.61 7.34 12.91
N LEU A 173 8.42 7.43 12.32
CA LEU A 173 7.97 8.69 11.69
C LEU A 173 7.90 9.86 12.68
N GLN A 174 7.62 9.60 13.96
CA GLN A 174 7.63 10.63 15.00
C GLN A 174 9.05 11.12 15.35
N SER A 175 10.10 10.32 15.13
CA SER A 175 11.48 10.78 15.32
C SER A 175 11.98 11.65 14.15
N PHE A 176 11.27 11.68 13.02
CA PHE A 176 11.67 12.43 11.84
C PHE A 176 11.03 13.82 11.74
N VAL A 177 11.75 14.76 11.13
CA VAL A 177 11.19 16.02 10.62
C VAL A 177 10.42 15.72 9.34
N LEU A 178 9.09 15.62 9.46
CA LEU A 178 8.23 15.36 8.31
C LEU A 178 8.13 16.60 7.42
N ARG A 179 8.21 16.38 6.11
CA ARG A 179 8.07 17.43 5.10
C ARG A 179 7.09 17.02 4.00
N SER A 180 6.52 17.99 3.30
CA SER A 180 5.47 17.75 2.29
C SER A 180 5.98 17.07 1.01
N ASP A 181 7.28 17.22 0.69
CA ASP A 181 8.01 16.61 -0.43
C ASP A 181 8.20 15.10 -0.25
N MET A 182 8.20 14.61 0.98
CA MET A 182 8.36 13.18 1.28
C MET A 182 7.15 12.36 0.78
N ASP A 183 7.41 11.10 0.42
CA ASP A 183 6.37 10.12 0.07
C ASP A 183 5.72 9.53 1.34
N LEU A 184 5.03 10.40 2.07
CA LEU A 184 4.30 10.07 3.30
C LEU A 184 3.05 9.24 2.98
N GLN A 185 2.77 8.29 3.87
CA GLN A 185 1.61 7.40 3.76
C GLN A 185 0.77 7.49 5.04
N LEU A 186 -0.55 7.40 4.91
CA LEU A 186 -1.44 7.38 6.06
C LEU A 186 -2.36 6.17 6.08
N LYS A 187 -3.08 5.89 4.99
CA LYS A 187 -4.01 4.76 4.91
C LYS A 187 -3.42 3.41 5.37
N PRO A 188 -2.22 2.98 4.94
CA PRO A 188 -1.67 1.70 5.37
C PRO A 188 -1.18 1.71 6.83
N LEU A 189 -1.04 2.87 7.47
CA LEU A 189 -0.60 3.00 8.87
C LEU A 189 -1.76 3.08 9.86
N LEU A 190 -3.01 3.13 9.39
CA LEU A 190 -4.17 3.15 10.28
C LEU A 190 -4.24 1.86 11.09
N LEU A 191 -4.39 2.01 12.40
CA LEU A 191 -4.50 0.94 13.37
C LEU A 191 -5.96 0.71 13.74
N ARG A 192 -6.26 -0.46 14.30
CA ARG A 192 -7.60 -0.78 14.78
C ARG A 192 -7.89 -0.21 16.16
N SER A 193 -6.86 -0.10 17.01
CA SER A 193 -6.94 0.47 18.35
C SER A 193 -6.50 1.93 18.36
N PHE A 194 -6.87 2.64 19.43
CA PHE A 194 -6.34 3.97 19.70
C PHE A 194 -4.85 3.89 20.02
N GLU A 195 -4.05 4.67 19.30
CA GLU A 195 -2.64 4.87 19.61
C GLU A 195 -2.29 6.35 19.55
N ARG A 196 -1.66 6.84 20.62
CA ARG A 196 -1.30 8.26 20.76
C ARG A 196 -0.41 8.74 19.62
N LEU A 197 0.64 7.98 19.30
CA LEU A 197 1.60 8.33 18.26
C LEU A 197 0.95 8.42 16.87
N LEU A 198 -0.07 7.59 16.61
CA LEU A 198 -0.81 7.62 15.36
C LEU A 198 -1.71 8.87 15.28
N ALA A 199 -2.38 9.23 16.37
CA ALA A 199 -3.18 10.46 16.42
C ALA A 199 -2.32 11.71 16.22
N GLU A 200 -1.17 11.79 16.89
CA GLU A 200 -0.18 12.86 16.73
C GLU A 200 0.33 12.92 15.27
N TYR A 201 0.65 11.77 14.67
CA TYR A 201 1.06 11.67 13.26
C TYR A 201 -0.04 12.15 12.30
N ILE A 202 -1.29 11.71 12.50
CA ILE A 202 -2.43 12.16 11.68
C ILE A 202 -2.59 13.68 11.76
N GLY A 203 -2.44 14.27 12.95
CA GLY A 203 -2.49 15.72 13.15
C GLY A 203 -1.40 16.48 12.38
N GLU A 204 -0.17 15.96 12.38
CA GLU A 204 0.95 16.53 11.62
C GLU A 204 0.71 16.42 10.10
N ILE A 205 0.28 15.25 9.62
CA ILE A 205 -0.06 15.02 8.21
C ILE A 205 -1.22 15.90 7.74
N ALA A 206 -2.23 16.13 8.59
CA ALA A 206 -3.37 16.99 8.25
C ALA A 206 -2.95 18.44 7.99
N ARG A 207 -1.84 18.90 8.58
CA ARG A 207 -1.25 20.22 8.32
C ARG A 207 -0.34 20.21 7.08
N LEU A 208 0.57 19.24 6.99
CA LEU A 208 1.60 19.17 5.95
C LEU A 208 1.07 18.71 4.58
N LYS A 209 0.35 17.59 4.55
CA LYS A 209 -0.12 16.94 3.31
C LYS A 209 -1.58 16.48 3.44
N PRO A 210 -2.49 17.45 3.56
CA PRO A 210 -3.90 17.21 3.88
C PRO A 210 -4.67 16.35 2.87
N ASP A 211 -4.19 16.22 1.64
CA ASP A 211 -4.80 15.35 0.63
C ASP A 211 -4.70 13.85 0.99
N LEU A 212 -3.78 13.50 1.89
CA LEU A 212 -3.67 12.16 2.46
C LEU A 212 -4.77 11.87 3.50
N ILE A 213 -5.44 12.89 4.04
CA ILE A 213 -6.56 12.73 4.97
C ILE A 213 -7.78 12.24 4.17
N ARG A 214 -8.01 10.93 4.23
CA ARG A 214 -9.13 10.24 3.60
C ARG A 214 -10.21 9.90 4.63
N GLU A 215 -11.34 9.42 4.13
CA GLU A 215 -12.51 9.02 4.93
C GLU A 215 -12.14 8.09 6.10
N ASP A 216 -11.30 7.08 5.86
CA ASP A 216 -10.85 6.12 6.88
C ASP A 216 -10.12 6.81 8.05
N ALA A 217 -9.28 7.81 7.76
CA ALA A 217 -8.55 8.57 8.77
C ALA A 217 -9.47 9.50 9.56
N ILE A 218 -10.43 10.15 8.89
CA ILE A 218 -11.42 11.00 9.56
C ILE A 218 -12.29 10.15 10.48
N ARG A 219 -12.72 8.96 10.02
CA ARG A 219 -13.50 8.01 10.83
C ARG A 219 -12.70 7.56 12.06
N TYR A 220 -11.43 7.20 11.89
CA TYR A 220 -10.55 6.83 13.01
C TYR A 220 -10.49 7.95 14.08
N ILE A 221 -10.26 9.19 13.64
CA ILE A 221 -10.19 10.36 14.53
C ILE A 221 -11.53 10.64 15.22
N ALA A 222 -12.65 10.53 14.50
CA ALA A 222 -13.98 10.70 15.06
C ALA A 222 -14.33 9.60 16.08
N THR A 223 -13.94 8.35 15.82
CA THR A 223 -14.15 7.23 16.74
C THR A 223 -13.39 7.43 18.06
N TYR A 224 -12.17 7.96 18.01
CA TYR A 224 -11.31 8.15 19.17
C TYR A 224 -11.23 9.60 19.67
N GLU A 225 -12.22 10.42 19.33
CA GLU A 225 -12.23 11.87 19.63
C GLU A 225 -12.00 12.16 21.11
N VAL A 226 -12.68 11.43 22.00
CA VAL A 226 -12.55 11.59 23.46
C VAL A 226 -11.13 11.29 23.94
N ASN A 227 -10.51 10.22 23.42
CA ASN A 227 -9.13 9.87 23.76
C ASN A 227 -8.15 10.93 23.25
N ILE A 228 -8.38 11.46 22.04
CA ILE A 228 -7.53 12.51 21.45
C ILE A 228 -7.64 13.81 22.26
N LEU A 229 -8.82 14.16 22.76
CA LEU A 229 -9.02 15.35 23.60
C LEU A 229 -8.22 15.30 24.92
N GLN A 230 -7.89 14.11 25.42
CA GLN A 230 -7.04 13.95 26.61
C GLN A 230 -5.55 14.22 26.32
N LEU A 231 -5.16 14.34 25.05
CA LEU A 231 -3.79 14.68 24.66
C LEU A 231 -3.55 16.18 24.81
N HIS A 232 -2.32 16.55 25.18
CA HIS A 232 -1.88 17.94 25.31
C HIS A 232 -2.14 18.80 24.06
N ASN A 233 -2.08 18.20 22.87
CA ASN A 233 -2.33 18.84 21.57
C ASN A 233 -3.64 18.37 20.90
N GLY A 234 -4.54 17.73 21.65
CA GLY A 234 -5.74 17.08 21.14
C GLY A 234 -6.65 17.97 20.30
N ILE A 235 -6.99 19.15 20.82
CA ILE A 235 -7.80 20.15 20.10
C ILE A 235 -7.15 20.54 18.78
N GLN A 236 -5.82 20.69 18.76
CA GLN A 236 -5.11 21.09 17.55
C GLN A 236 -5.08 19.96 16.50
N ILE A 237 -4.98 18.69 16.93
CA ILE A 237 -5.07 17.52 16.05
C ILE A 237 -6.47 17.48 15.41
N LEU A 238 -7.52 17.53 16.24
CA LEU A 238 -8.91 17.45 15.80
C LEU A 238 -9.27 18.60 14.85
N THR A 239 -8.82 19.81 15.18
CA THR A 239 -8.99 20.99 14.33
C THR A 239 -8.27 20.84 13.00
N ALA A 240 -7.03 20.33 12.98
CA ALA A 240 -6.28 20.13 11.74
C ALA A 240 -6.98 19.11 10.82
N VAL A 241 -7.46 18.00 11.38
CA VAL A 241 -8.21 16.97 10.64
C VAL A 241 -9.53 17.50 10.12
N ALA A 242 -10.30 18.21 10.95
CA ALA A 242 -11.55 18.83 10.54
C ALA A 242 -11.32 19.87 9.42
N ALA A 243 -10.30 20.73 9.55
CA ALA A 243 -9.92 21.69 8.52
C ALA A 243 -9.43 21.02 7.22
N ALA A 244 -8.78 19.85 7.30
CA ALA A 244 -8.42 19.06 6.13
C ALA A 244 -9.66 18.48 5.44
N ALA A 245 -10.65 18.02 6.21
CA ALA A 245 -11.89 17.44 5.69
C ALA A 245 -12.71 18.43 4.83
N VAL A 246 -12.75 19.71 5.22
CA VAL A 246 -13.47 20.79 4.51
C VAL A 246 -13.10 20.93 3.03
N ARG A 247 -11.91 20.45 2.62
CA ARG A 247 -11.50 20.50 1.20
C ARG A 247 -12.46 19.77 0.26
N LYS A 248 -13.08 18.69 0.72
CA LYS A 248 -13.94 17.84 -0.11
C LYS A 248 -15.38 17.94 0.38
N SER A 249 -16.30 18.36 -0.49
CA SER A 249 -17.72 18.51 -0.12
C SER A 249 -18.32 17.23 0.44
N LYS A 250 -17.94 16.06 -0.11
CA LYS A 250 -18.36 14.75 0.38
C LYS A 250 -18.05 14.56 1.87
N TYR A 251 -16.91 15.06 2.36
CA TYR A 251 -16.53 14.90 3.76
C TYR A 251 -17.32 15.83 4.69
N ILE A 252 -17.76 16.99 4.18
CA ILE A 252 -18.64 17.91 4.92
C ILE A 252 -19.98 17.22 5.21
N GLU A 253 -20.53 16.52 4.21
CA GLU A 253 -21.78 15.77 4.34
C GLU A 253 -21.66 14.55 5.26
N LEU A 254 -20.52 13.84 5.21
CA LEU A 254 -20.28 12.62 6.00
C LEU A 254 -19.93 12.89 7.46
N PHE A 255 -19.22 13.99 7.75
CA PHE A 255 -18.70 14.29 9.09
C PHE A 255 -19.13 15.68 9.60
N PRO A 256 -20.42 16.06 9.52
CA PRO A 256 -20.87 17.40 9.89
C PRO A 256 -20.63 17.69 11.38
N SER A 257 -20.86 16.70 12.26
CA SER A 257 -20.71 16.86 13.71
C SER A 257 -19.28 17.18 14.14
N LEU A 258 -18.30 16.47 13.57
CA LEU A 258 -16.87 16.72 13.81
C LEU A 258 -16.49 18.13 13.33
N ILE A 259 -16.91 18.51 12.14
CA ILE A 259 -16.62 19.83 11.56
C ILE A 259 -17.25 20.94 12.41
N THR A 260 -18.52 20.78 12.81
CA THR A 260 -19.24 21.74 13.65
C THR A 260 -18.49 22.02 14.96
N ARG A 261 -18.02 20.99 15.65
CA ARG A 261 -17.32 21.13 16.95
C ARG A 261 -16.01 21.90 16.84
N TYR A 262 -15.26 21.68 15.75
CA TYR A 262 -13.92 22.27 15.59
C TYR A 262 -13.87 23.48 14.64
N ALA A 263 -14.99 23.87 14.03
CA ALA A 263 -15.07 25.01 13.09
C ALA A 263 -14.49 26.30 13.67
N ARG A 264 -14.78 26.60 14.95
CA ARG A 264 -14.31 27.82 15.63
C ARG A 264 -12.78 27.90 15.72
N PHE A 265 -12.08 26.77 15.73
CA PHE A 265 -10.62 26.72 15.88
C PHE A 265 -9.88 26.65 14.54
N MET A 266 -10.59 26.49 13.42
CA MET A 266 -9.97 26.38 12.11
C MET A 266 -9.25 27.67 11.70
N PRO A 267 -8.16 27.57 10.90
CA PRO A 267 -7.55 28.73 10.26
C PRO A 267 -8.56 29.48 9.37
N LYS A 268 -8.45 30.81 9.30
CA LYS A 268 -9.38 31.71 8.57
C LYS A 268 -9.68 31.21 7.16
N ASP A 269 -8.66 30.90 6.37
CA ASP A 269 -8.85 30.47 4.98
C ASP A 269 -9.67 29.17 4.85
N ARG A 270 -9.46 28.23 5.78
CA ARG A 270 -10.17 26.94 5.79
C ARG A 270 -11.60 27.12 6.25
N PHE A 271 -11.81 27.97 7.24
CA PHE A 271 -13.14 28.32 7.73
C PHE A 271 -13.96 29.06 6.65
N MET A 272 -13.38 30.06 5.98
CA MET A 272 -14.07 30.80 4.91
C MET A 272 -14.47 29.88 3.75
N ARG A 273 -13.62 28.91 3.41
CA ARG A 273 -13.98 27.87 2.43
C ARG A 273 -15.20 27.04 2.88
N LEU A 274 -15.26 26.65 4.15
CA LEU A 274 -16.41 25.95 4.70
C LEU A 274 -17.67 26.82 4.58
N TYR A 275 -17.59 28.08 5.02
CA TYR A 275 -18.68 29.05 4.95
C TYR A 275 -19.24 29.19 3.53
N HIS A 276 -18.41 29.50 2.53
CA HIS A 276 -18.86 29.62 1.14
C HIS A 276 -19.38 28.31 0.54
N THR A 277 -18.85 27.16 0.97
CA THR A 277 -19.35 25.86 0.51
C THR A 277 -20.77 25.61 1.02
N ILE A 278 -21.05 25.99 2.27
CA ILE A 278 -22.38 25.86 2.89
C ILE A 278 -23.35 26.86 2.26
N GLU A 279 -22.92 28.10 2.06
CA GLU A 279 -23.73 29.14 1.42
C GLU A 279 -24.18 28.72 0.01
N ARG A 280 -23.26 28.15 -0.78
CA ARG A 280 -23.55 27.66 -2.13
C ARG A 280 -24.37 26.37 -2.15
N TYR A 281 -24.25 25.53 -1.11
CA TYR A 281 -24.93 24.24 -1.03
C TYR A 281 -25.52 23.98 0.36
N PRO A 282 -26.63 24.66 0.74
CA PRO A 282 -27.20 24.56 2.07
C PRO A 282 -27.62 23.13 2.46
N SER A 283 -28.08 22.33 1.48
CA SER A 283 -28.51 20.95 1.67
C SER A 283 -27.39 20.00 2.17
N LYS A 284 -26.12 20.40 2.02
CA LYS A 284 -24.96 19.62 2.49
C LYS A 284 -24.68 19.83 3.98
N ALA A 285 -25.17 20.92 4.56
CA ALA A 285 -24.92 21.31 5.94
C ALA A 285 -25.93 20.66 6.90
N ARG A 286 -25.84 19.33 7.05
CA ARG A 286 -26.71 18.57 7.96
C ARG A 286 -26.34 18.80 9.43
N GLY A 287 -27.30 18.55 10.33
CA GLY A 287 -27.05 18.51 11.77
C GLY A 287 -26.63 19.84 12.41
N GLY A 288 -27.23 20.96 11.98
CA GLY A 288 -26.97 22.29 12.56
C GLY A 288 -25.63 22.91 12.15
N LEU A 289 -24.90 22.31 11.19
CA LEU A 289 -23.62 22.82 10.72
C LEU A 289 -23.74 24.24 10.14
N ALA A 290 -24.77 24.53 9.34
CA ALA A 290 -24.96 25.85 8.75
C ALA A 290 -25.15 26.96 9.79
N GLU A 291 -26.01 26.70 10.79
CA GLU A 291 -26.27 27.64 11.89
C GLU A 291 -25.01 27.90 12.72
N SER A 292 -24.30 26.84 13.10
CA SER A 292 -23.08 26.96 13.90
C SER A 292 -21.96 27.71 13.17
N VAL A 293 -21.78 27.43 11.87
CA VAL A 293 -20.79 28.13 11.03
C VAL A 293 -21.21 29.59 10.83
N GLY A 294 -22.50 29.88 10.61
CA GLY A 294 -23.01 31.25 10.52
C GLY A 294 -22.79 32.05 11.80
N ARG A 295 -23.01 31.45 12.97
CA ARG A 295 -22.72 32.06 14.27
C ARG A 295 -21.23 32.38 14.42
N VAL A 296 -20.35 31.42 14.14
CA VAL A 296 -18.89 31.65 14.21
C VAL A 296 -18.45 32.74 13.23
N TYR A 297 -19.05 32.82 12.03
CA TYR A 297 -18.75 33.88 11.08
C TYR A 297 -19.10 35.27 11.64
N ASN A 298 -20.32 35.40 12.18
CA ASN A 298 -20.79 36.64 12.79
C ASN A 298 -19.91 37.07 13.97
N GLU A 299 -19.51 36.14 14.83
CA GLU A 299 -18.70 36.43 16.03
C GLU A 299 -17.23 36.77 15.71
N LYS A 300 -16.62 36.14 14.70
CA LYS A 300 -15.16 36.26 14.46
C LYS A 300 -14.76 37.16 13.31
N TYR A 301 -15.60 37.29 12.29
CA TYR A 301 -15.17 37.87 11.01
C TYR A 301 -16.04 39.03 10.54
N ARG A 302 -17.31 39.13 10.95
CA ARG A 302 -18.23 40.19 10.49
C ARG A 302 -17.74 41.60 10.84
N ASP A 303 -17.25 41.80 12.06
CA ASP A 303 -16.81 43.13 12.52
C ASP A 303 -15.46 43.56 11.88
N GLN A 304 -14.59 42.60 11.54
CA GLN A 304 -13.32 42.89 10.85
C GLN A 304 -13.50 43.37 9.40
N TYR A 305 -14.64 43.12 8.76
CA TYR A 305 -14.93 43.60 7.41
C TYR A 305 -15.67 44.95 7.39
N ALA A 306 -16.23 45.39 8.52
CA ALA A 306 -16.83 46.71 8.66
C ALA A 306 -15.77 47.83 8.70
N ASP A 307 -14.59 47.55 9.29
CA ASP A 307 -13.49 48.52 9.43
C ASP A 307 -12.62 48.69 8.16
N VAL A 308 -12.82 47.87 7.12
CA VAL A 308 -12.04 47.96 5.85
C VAL A 308 -12.79 48.74 4.76
N GLN A 309 -14.02 49.17 5.03
CA GLN A 309 -14.86 49.95 4.11
C GLN A 309 -15.09 51.41 4.55
N LEU A 310 -14.32 51.90 5.53
CA LEU A 310 -14.20 53.31 5.91
C LEU A 310 -12.82 53.83 5.54
#